data_AF-A0A523VF83-F1
#
_entry.id   AF-A0A523VF83-F1
#
_cell.length_a   1.000
_cell.length_b   1.000
_cell.length_c   1.000
_cell.angle_alpha   90.00
_cell.angle_beta   90.00
_cell.angle_gamma   90.00
#
_symmetry.space_group_name_H-M   'P 1'
#
loop_
_entity.id
_entity.type
_entity.pdbx_description
1 polymer ?
#
loop_
_entity_poly.entity_id
_entity_poly.type
_entity_poly.pdbx_seq_one_letter_code
_entity_poly.pdbx_strand_id
1 'polypeptide(L)'
;MIQLNDLKKIIKQLAKEAVENYILKGIIITSVPKHPFLEQKSASFVSLKINDKLRGCLGTIEPQEEFFAKEIINNAINGSTKDYSFTQVQADE
;
A
#
# COMPACT_ATOMS: atom_id res chain seq x y z
N MET A 1 19.23 3.73 15.27
CA MET A 1 19.12 2.68 14.23
C MET A 1 17.82 1.97 14.44
N ILE A 2 16.90 2.08 13.49
CA ILE A 2 15.63 1.34 13.51
C ILE A 2 15.94 -0.10 13.08
N GLN A 3 15.43 -1.11 13.77
CA GLN A 3 15.66 -2.50 13.38
C GLN A 3 14.86 -2.82 12.11
N LEU A 4 15.34 -3.74 11.26
CA LEU A 4 14.66 -4.13 10.01
C LEU A 4 13.17 -4.52 10.22
N ASN A 5 12.84 -5.05 11.39
CA ASN A 5 11.47 -5.44 11.76
C ASN A 5 10.53 -4.23 11.90
N ASP A 6 11.04 -3.08 12.34
CA ASP A 6 10.26 -1.86 12.50
C ASP A 6 9.94 -1.23 11.13
N LEU A 7 10.89 -1.22 10.20
CA LEU A 7 10.65 -0.72 8.83
C LEU A 7 9.59 -1.56 8.11
N LYS A 8 9.66 -2.88 8.23
CA LYS A 8 8.63 -3.79 7.68
C LYS A 8 7.25 -3.48 8.27
N LYS A 9 7.17 -3.21 9.58
CA LYS A 9 5.93 -2.84 10.24
C LYS A 9 5.39 -1.52 9.73
N ILE A 10 6.25 -0.51 9.58
CA ILE A 10 5.89 0.81 9.04
C ILE A 10 5.32 0.69 7.61
N ILE A 11 5.99 -0.05 6.72
CA ILE A 11 5.55 -0.22 5.32
C ILE A 11 4.18 -0.93 5.27
N LYS A 12 4.01 -2.01 6.05
CA LYS A 12 2.73 -2.74 6.11
C LYS A 12 1.60 -1.85 6.64
N GLN A 13 1.88 -1.07 7.69
CA GLN A 13 0.91 -0.17 8.28
C GLN A 13 0.51 0.93 7.30
N LEU A 14 1.46 1.52 6.58
CA LEU A 14 1.20 2.53 5.55
C LEU A 14 0.27 2.00 4.45
N ALA A 15 0.56 0.80 3.92
CA ALA A 15 -0.27 0.17 2.90
C ALA A 15 -1.70 -0.10 3.42
N LYS A 16 -1.81 -0.58 4.67
CA LYS A 16 -3.09 -0.84 5.32
C LYS A 16 -3.91 0.44 5.50
N GLU A 17 -3.31 1.50 6.04
CA GLU A 17 -3.97 2.79 6.24
C GLU A 17 -4.42 3.42 4.93
N ALA A 18 -3.64 3.26 3.85
CA ALA A 18 -4.00 3.73 2.53
C ALA A 18 -5.29 3.06 2.03
N VAL A 19 -5.39 1.73 2.15
CA VAL A 19 -6.59 0.97 1.79
C VAL A 19 -7.77 1.37 2.67
N GLU A 20 -7.61 1.35 4.00
CA GLU A 20 -8.69 1.66 4.94
C GLU A 20 -9.26 3.07 4.72
N ASN A 21 -8.42 4.10 4.58
CA ASN A 21 -8.93 5.46 4.35
C ASN A 21 -9.56 5.62 2.97
N TYR A 22 -9.05 4.93 1.94
CA TYR A 22 -9.63 5.00 0.62
C TYR A 22 -10.99 4.28 0.55
N ILE A 23 -11.07 3.06 1.06
CA ILE A 23 -12.31 2.27 1.04
C ILE A 23 -13.38 2.88 1.94
N LEU A 24 -13.02 3.30 3.16
CA LEU A 24 -14.01 3.80 4.13
C LEU A 24 -14.40 5.26 3.89
N LYS A 25 -13.51 6.08 3.34
CA LYS A 25 -13.70 7.55 3.28
C LYS A 25 -13.48 8.15 1.90
N GLY A 26 -12.98 7.40 0.92
CA GLY A 26 -12.56 7.93 -0.38
C GLY A 26 -11.33 8.84 -0.31
N ILE A 27 -10.54 8.77 0.77
CA ILE A 27 -9.40 9.68 1.01
C ILE A 27 -8.09 8.97 0.71
N ILE A 28 -7.26 9.61 -0.11
CA ILE A 28 -5.85 9.23 -0.30
C ILE A 28 -5.04 9.89 0.81
N ILE A 29 -4.35 9.09 1.63
CA ILE A 29 -3.50 9.61 2.70
C ILE A 29 -2.28 10.33 2.14
N THR A 30 -1.93 11.48 2.74
CA THR A 30 -0.77 12.29 2.36
C THR A 30 0.27 12.40 3.47
N SER A 31 -0.14 12.16 4.72
CA SER A 31 0.76 12.13 5.87
C SER A 31 1.45 10.77 5.90
N VAL A 32 2.77 10.78 5.68
CA VAL A 32 3.60 9.57 5.62
C VAL A 32 4.69 9.62 6.70
N PRO A 33 5.08 8.48 7.29
CA PRO A 33 6.18 8.43 8.24
C PRO A 33 7.48 8.96 7.63
N LYS A 34 8.20 9.82 8.36
CA LYS A 34 9.52 10.31 7.92
C LYS A 34 10.56 9.20 8.08
N HIS A 35 11.06 8.70 6.96
CA HIS A 35 12.10 7.69 6.94
C HIS A 35 12.86 7.74 5.60
N PRO A 36 14.20 7.72 5.57
CA PRO A 36 14.97 7.83 4.32
C PRO A 36 14.58 6.79 3.25
N PHE A 37 14.28 5.56 3.69
CA PHE A 37 13.83 4.49 2.78
C PHE A 37 12.45 4.75 2.14
N LEU A 38 11.60 5.56 2.76
CA LEU A 38 10.29 5.94 2.23
C LEU A 38 10.37 7.18 1.32
N GLU A 39 11.45 7.95 1.42
CA GLU A 39 11.72 9.19 0.67
C GLU A 39 12.57 8.95 -0.59
N GLN A 40 13.08 7.74 -0.82
CA GLN A 40 13.75 7.38 -2.07
C GLN A 40 12.75 6.92 -3.14
N LYS A 41 13.17 6.86 -4.40
CA LYS A 41 12.43 6.16 -5.47
C LYS A 41 12.62 4.67 -5.36
N SER A 42 11.52 3.91 -5.38
CA SER A 42 11.56 2.46 -5.44
C SER A 42 10.22 1.93 -5.95
N ALA A 43 10.24 0.79 -6.64
CA ALA A 43 9.06 0.11 -7.14
C ALA A 43 8.45 -0.76 -6.04
N SER A 44 7.15 -1.05 -6.11
CA SER A 44 6.51 -1.95 -5.14
C SER A 44 5.40 -2.79 -5.75
N PHE A 45 5.17 -3.95 -5.13
CA PHE A 45 3.93 -4.70 -5.25
C PHE A 45 3.27 -4.78 -3.87
N VAL A 46 1.97 -4.57 -3.82
CA VAL A 46 1.16 -4.72 -2.62
C VAL A 46 0.16 -5.84 -2.86
N SER A 47 0.28 -6.90 -2.05
CA SER A 47 -0.69 -7.99 -2.02
C SER A 47 -1.58 -7.85 -0.80
N LEU A 48 -2.89 -7.89 -1.03
CA LEU A 48 -3.92 -7.94 0.00
C LEU A 48 -4.28 -9.39 0.27
N LYS A 49 -4.47 -9.72 1.55
CA LYS A 49 -4.89 -11.06 1.98
C LYS A 49 -5.97 -10.97 3.05
N ILE A 50 -6.99 -11.82 2.92
CA ILE A 50 -8.04 -12.03 3.93
C ILE A 50 -8.03 -13.52 4.28
N ASN A 51 -7.92 -13.85 5.56
CA ASN A 51 -7.80 -15.24 6.03
C ASN A 51 -6.73 -16.02 5.25
N ASP A 52 -5.56 -15.41 5.07
CA ASP A 52 -4.40 -15.89 4.29
C ASP A 52 -4.63 -16.13 2.79
N LYS A 53 -5.83 -15.86 2.26
CA LYS A 53 -6.16 -15.96 0.83
C LYS A 53 -5.89 -14.64 0.11
N LEU A 54 -5.35 -14.71 -1.10
CA LEU A 54 -5.12 -13.55 -1.94
C LEU A 54 -6.45 -12.84 -2.26
N ARG A 55 -6.46 -11.51 -2.10
CA ARG A 55 -7.64 -10.66 -2.33
C ARG A 55 -7.41 -9.55 -3.36
N GLY A 56 -6.15 -9.34 -3.73
CA GLY A 56 -5.73 -8.38 -4.72
C GLY A 56 -4.21 -8.27 -4.72
N CYS A 57 -3.60 -8.04 -5.87
CA CYS A 57 -2.17 -7.78 -5.99
C CYS A 57 -1.89 -6.88 -7.18
N LEU A 58 -1.46 -5.65 -6.90
CA LEU A 58 -0.99 -4.73 -7.94
C LEU A 58 0.29 -4.03 -7.51
N GLY A 59 1.01 -3.56 -8.51
CA GLY A 59 2.33 -2.97 -8.33
C GLY A 59 2.93 -2.55 -9.65
N THR A 60 4.11 -1.97 -9.54
CA THR A 60 4.93 -1.51 -10.65
C THR A 60 6.28 -2.22 -10.60
N ILE A 61 6.84 -2.48 -11.78
CA ILE A 61 8.20 -3.05 -11.91
C ILE A 61 9.28 -1.96 -11.92
N GLU A 62 8.89 -0.73 -12.23
CA GLU A 62 9.73 0.47 -12.20
C GLU A 62 9.01 1.54 -11.38
N PRO A 63 9.73 2.38 -10.60
CA PRO A 63 9.10 3.41 -9.79
C PRO A 63 8.33 4.41 -10.67
N GLN A 64 7.03 4.55 -10.42
CA GLN A 64 6.18 5.53 -11.10
C GLN A 64 5.96 6.79 -10.24
N GLU A 65 6.25 6.68 -8.95
CA GLU A 65 6.15 7.78 -8.00
C GLU A 65 7.51 8.38 -7.62
N GLU A 66 7.47 9.63 -7.15
CA GLU A 66 8.66 10.35 -6.67
C GLU A 66 9.24 9.76 -5.38
N PHE A 67 8.37 9.21 -4.52
CA PHE A 67 8.72 8.67 -3.21
C PHE A 67 8.13 7.28 -3.04
N PHE A 68 8.89 6.37 -2.42
CA PHE A 68 8.46 5.00 -2.16
C PHE A 68 7.19 4.95 -1.29
N ALA A 69 7.01 5.90 -0.37
CA ALA A 69 5.75 6.02 0.37
C ALA A 69 4.53 6.19 -0.55
N LYS A 70 4.62 7.06 -1.56
CA LYS A 70 3.56 7.30 -2.54
C LYS A 70 3.34 6.05 -3.41
N GLU A 71 4.42 5.40 -3.81
CA GLU A 71 4.36 4.13 -4.57
C GLU A 71 3.56 3.07 -3.79
N ILE A 72 3.84 2.89 -2.49
CA ILE A 72 3.11 1.96 -1.62
C ILE A 72 1.63 2.34 -1.53
N ILE A 73 1.31 3.62 -1.28
CA ILE A 73 -0.07 4.11 -1.16
C ILE A 73 -0.86 3.82 -2.44
N ASN A 74 -0.32 4.20 -3.60
CA ASN A 74 -0.99 4.04 -4.88
C ASN A 74 -1.16 2.56 -5.24
N ASN A 75 -0.15 1.73 -5.04
CA ASN A 75 -0.24 0.31 -5.34
C ASN A 75 -1.15 -0.44 -4.37
N ALA A 76 -1.23 -0.02 -3.10
CA ALA A 76 -2.19 -0.57 -2.14
C ALA A 76 -3.64 -0.24 -2.54
N ILE A 77 -3.91 1.02 -2.88
CA ILE A 77 -5.24 1.46 -3.34
C ILE A 77 -5.61 0.74 -4.63
N ASN A 78 -4.72 0.71 -5.62
CA ASN A 78 -4.95 0.00 -6.87
C ASN A 78 -5.21 -1.49 -6.60
N GLY A 79 -4.40 -2.16 -5.77
CA GLY A 79 -4.60 -3.56 -5.40
C GLY A 79 -5.96 -3.84 -4.74
N SER A 80 -6.54 -2.85 -4.05
CA SER A 80 -7.89 -2.96 -3.44
C SER A 80 -9.04 -2.62 -4.38
N THR A 81 -8.79 -1.87 -5.47
CA THR A 81 -9.88 -1.25 -6.27
C THR A 81 -9.82 -1.47 -7.78
N LYS A 82 -8.66 -1.88 -8.31
CA LYS A 82 -8.40 -1.96 -9.76
C LYS A 82 -7.81 -3.29 -10.22
N ASP A 83 -7.61 -4.25 -9.33
CA ASP A 83 -7.20 -5.60 -9.73
C ASP A 83 -8.42 -6.32 -10.33
N TYR A 84 -8.43 -6.43 -11.66
CA TYR A 84 -9.54 -7.03 -12.42
C TYR A 84 -9.78 -8.51 -12.09
N SER A 85 -8.82 -9.17 -11.43
CA SER A 85 -8.95 -10.57 -11.01
C SER A 85 -9.92 -10.73 -9.83
N PHE A 86 -10.25 -9.62 -9.15
CA PHE A 86 -11.13 -9.58 -7.99
C PHE A 86 -12.15 -8.44 -8.11
N THR A 87 -13.26 -8.54 -7.38
CA THR A 87 -14.14 -7.38 -7.18
C THR A 87 -13.44 -6.34 -6.30
N GLN A 88 -13.80 -5.07 -6.41
CA GLN A 88 -13.29 -4.06 -5.49
C GLN A 88 -13.57 -4.44 -4.03
N VAL A 89 -12.57 -4.25 -3.16
CA VAL A 89 -12.68 -4.46 -1.71
C VAL A 89 -13.79 -3.57 -1.13
N GLN A 90 -14.65 -4.15 -0.31
CA GLN A 90 -15.74 -3.45 0.37
C GLN A 90 -15.38 -3.16 1.84
N ALA A 91 -16.14 -2.27 2.48
CA ALA A 91 -15.87 -1.79 3.84
C ALA A 91 -16.04 -2.86 4.93
N ASP A 92 -16.78 -3.93 4.65
CA ASP A 92 -17.05 -5.05 5.54
C ASP A 92 -16.06 -6.23 5.38
N GLU A 93 -15.15 -6.14 4.41
CA GLU A 93 -14.02 -7.05 4.20
C GLU A 93 -12.78 -6.66 5.01
#